data_AF-A0AAD8BQZ8-F1
#
_entry.id   AF-A0AAD8BQZ8-F1
#
_cell.length_a   1.000
_cell.length_b   1.000
_cell.length_c   1.000
_cell.angle_alpha   90.00
_cell.angle_beta   90.00
_cell.angle_gamma   90.00
#
_symmetry.space_group_name_H-M   'P 1'
#
loop_
_entity.id
_entity.type
_entity.pdbx_description
1 polymer ?
#
loop_
_entity_poly.entity_id
_entity_poly.type
_entity_poly.pdbx_seq_one_letter_code
_entity_poly.pdbx_strand_id
1 'polypeptide(L)'
;MNKDTAMAAKTCIFSLLKPFLQSCSLSKSCCGARNLSSVAGYYLRAHIGVVGLCSHYGNGHVLSQQSSPVYHSYRCKSIQLADSTTSWAMGVCGIEELEDFVPLTDPELQKGVAERVNTSIELGEAGRLFAVVYLRGMQHKVTAGDIIAVRLNFPPNVGDRIRLEKVLAVGGKDFTLFGQPMLSRDVVQVDATVVEKTLSHNRIWRVYQKRKSFQRFHLFRELYTMLVINSIQVGKLPVEAQEQIDEKK
;
A
#
# COMPACT_ATOMS: atom_id res chain seq x y z
N MET A 1 -52.80 -34.79 -45.69
CA MET A 1 -52.07 -35.15 -46.92
C MET A 1 -50.72 -34.45 -46.88
N ASN A 2 -49.66 -35.22 -47.13
CA ASN A 2 -48.24 -34.85 -47.29
C ASN A 2 -47.53 -34.43 -45.99
N LYS A 3 -46.84 -35.32 -45.24
CA LYS A 3 -45.72 -36.26 -45.52
C LYS A 3 -44.36 -35.60 -45.80
N ASP A 4 -43.49 -35.80 -44.81
CA ASP A 4 -42.14 -36.36 -44.91
C ASP A 4 -40.89 -35.46 -44.81
N THR A 5 -39.93 -36.07 -44.12
CA THR A 5 -38.47 -35.87 -44.02
C THR A 5 -37.94 -34.81 -43.04
N ALA A 6 -36.85 -35.00 -42.28
CA ALA A 6 -36.17 -36.11 -41.58
C ALA A 6 -34.76 -35.59 -41.21
N MET A 7 -34.33 -35.87 -39.97
CA MET A 7 -32.96 -36.08 -39.46
C MET A 7 -31.75 -35.28 -40.00
N ALA A 8 -30.99 -34.70 -39.06
CA ALA A 8 -29.55 -34.98 -38.95
C ALA A 8 -29.06 -34.82 -37.50
N ALA A 9 -28.86 -35.95 -36.84
CA ALA A 9 -28.01 -36.06 -35.66
C ALA A 9 -26.54 -35.95 -36.09
N LYS A 10 -25.71 -35.27 -35.30
CA LYS A 10 -24.25 -35.45 -35.33
C LYS A 10 -23.80 -35.86 -33.94
N THR A 11 -23.65 -37.17 -33.80
CA THR A 11 -22.93 -37.87 -32.75
C THR A 11 -21.42 -37.79 -33.01
N CYS A 12 -20.65 -37.82 -31.91
CA CYS A 12 -19.34 -38.48 -31.81
C CYS A 12 -18.13 -37.81 -32.52
N ILE A 13 -16.87 -37.82 -32.06
CA ILE A 13 -16.10 -38.44 -30.98
C ILE A 13 -14.76 -37.67 -30.97
N PHE A 14 -14.24 -37.27 -29.81
CA PHE A 14 -12.79 -37.34 -29.56
C PHE A 14 -12.55 -37.48 -28.06
N SER A 15 -12.42 -38.72 -27.65
CA SER A 15 -11.96 -39.15 -26.34
C SER A 15 -10.46 -39.42 -26.38
N LEU A 16 -9.89 -39.49 -25.16
CA LEU A 16 -8.58 -40.05 -24.77
C LEU A 16 -7.40 -39.05 -24.81
N LEU A 17 -6.62 -38.78 -23.76
CA LEU A 17 -6.37 -39.49 -22.50
C LEU A 17 -6.07 -38.53 -21.32
N LYS A 18 -6.79 -38.71 -20.21
CA LYS A 18 -6.23 -38.93 -18.85
C LYS A 18 -6.20 -40.47 -18.66
N PRO A 19 -5.47 -41.13 -17.73
CA PRO A 19 -5.44 -40.84 -16.27
C PRO A 19 -4.06 -41.18 -15.62
N PHE A 20 -3.80 -40.96 -14.34
CA PHE A 20 -4.07 -41.89 -13.23
C PHE A 20 -3.76 -41.16 -11.91
N LEU A 21 -4.76 -40.97 -11.04
CA LEU A 21 -5.00 -41.70 -9.77
C LEU A 21 -4.03 -41.30 -8.64
N GLN A 22 -4.42 -41.13 -7.38
CA GLN A 22 -5.65 -41.50 -6.69
C GLN A 22 -5.74 -40.68 -5.38
N SER A 23 -6.95 -40.29 -5.04
CA SER A 23 -7.39 -40.01 -3.68
C SER A 23 -7.30 -41.26 -2.82
N CYS A 24 -6.96 -41.13 -1.53
CA CYS A 24 -7.58 -41.95 -0.48
C CYS A 24 -7.42 -41.29 0.89
N SER A 25 -8.57 -40.93 1.46
CA SER A 25 -8.82 -40.65 2.86
C SER A 25 -8.50 -41.84 3.75
N LEU A 26 -7.87 -41.63 4.91
CA LEU A 26 -8.09 -42.49 6.08
C LEU A 26 -7.68 -41.80 7.39
N SER A 27 -8.41 -42.22 8.40
CA SER A 27 -8.70 -41.62 9.70
C SER A 27 -7.71 -41.97 10.83
N LYS A 28 -7.91 -41.30 11.97
CA LYS A 28 -7.67 -41.68 13.38
C LYS A 28 -6.34 -41.25 14.04
N SER A 29 -6.57 -40.43 15.09
CA SER A 29 -5.88 -40.27 16.37
C SER A 29 -4.72 -41.22 16.72
N CYS A 30 -3.66 -40.66 17.29
CA CYS A 30 -3.04 -41.14 18.54
C CYS A 30 -2.18 -40.03 19.16
N CYS A 31 -2.41 -39.76 20.45
CA CYS A 31 -1.54 -38.99 21.33
C CYS A 31 -0.18 -39.68 21.51
N GLY A 32 0.90 -38.92 21.73
CA GLY A 32 2.17 -39.50 22.13
C GLY A 32 3.27 -38.46 22.30
N ALA A 33 3.73 -38.33 23.54
CA ALA A 33 4.62 -37.29 24.03
C ALA A 33 6.11 -37.56 23.80
N ARG A 34 6.91 -36.54 24.18
CA ARG A 34 8.26 -36.58 24.77
C ARG A 34 9.50 -36.38 23.86
N ASN A 35 10.25 -35.35 24.29
CA ASN A 35 11.70 -35.24 24.43
C ASN A 35 12.56 -35.03 23.16
N LEU A 36 12.96 -33.76 22.95
CA LEU A 36 14.21 -33.44 22.26
C LEU A 36 15.36 -33.50 23.27
N SER A 37 16.18 -34.54 23.16
CA SER A 37 17.52 -34.60 23.76
C SER A 37 18.58 -34.19 22.73
N SER A 38 19.33 -33.15 23.09
CA SER A 38 20.79 -33.00 22.95
C SER A 38 21.49 -33.63 21.74
N VAL A 39 22.05 -32.78 20.87
CA VAL A 39 23.40 -32.99 20.31
C VAL A 39 24.16 -31.66 20.32
N ALA A 40 25.39 -31.74 20.85
CA ALA A 40 26.31 -30.67 21.20
C ALA A 40 27.30 -30.30 20.08
N GLY A 41 27.97 -29.15 20.28
CA GLY A 41 29.25 -28.77 19.68
C GLY A 41 29.12 -28.09 18.31
N TYR A 42 29.81 -27.00 17.98
CA TYR A 42 31.10 -26.50 18.45
C TYR A 42 31.17 -24.97 18.29
N TYR A 43 31.67 -24.30 19.33
CA TYR A 43 32.05 -22.88 19.32
C TYR A 43 33.45 -22.72 18.72
N LEU A 44 33.60 -21.83 17.74
CA LEU A 44 34.91 -21.33 17.32
C LEU A 44 35.32 -20.15 18.23
N ARG A 45 36.43 -20.38 18.93
CA ARG A 45 37.10 -19.49 19.87
C ARG A 45 38.25 -18.80 19.13
N ALA A 46 38.25 -17.47 19.07
CA ALA A 46 39.37 -16.68 18.57
C ALA A 46 40.37 -16.42 19.69
N HIS A 47 41.67 -16.63 19.44
CA HIS A 47 42.74 -16.13 20.30
C HIS A 47 44.05 -15.91 19.53
N ILE A 48 44.59 -14.70 19.75
CA ILE A 48 45.99 -14.35 20.02
C ILE A 48 46.95 -14.28 18.81
N GLY A 49 47.34 -13.04 18.52
CA GLY A 49 48.47 -12.70 17.66
C GLY A 49 49.81 -12.83 18.38
N VAL A 50 50.87 -12.96 17.57
CA VAL A 50 52.28 -12.97 17.96
C VAL A 50 52.96 -11.77 17.31
N VAL A 51 53.93 -11.21 18.02
CA VAL A 51 54.63 -9.94 17.78
C VAL A 51 55.98 -10.17 17.06
N GLY A 52 56.34 -9.28 16.14
CA GLY A 52 57.69 -8.69 16.06
C GLY A 52 58.66 -9.17 14.97
N LEU A 53 59.08 -8.24 14.08
CA LEU A 53 60.47 -7.77 13.95
C LEU A 53 60.57 -6.52 13.04
N CYS A 54 61.49 -5.62 13.41
CA CYS A 54 61.69 -4.24 12.96
C CYS A 54 62.33 -4.08 11.57
N SER A 55 62.13 -2.91 10.93
CA SER A 55 63.21 -2.15 10.31
C SER A 55 62.87 -0.64 10.24
N HIS A 56 63.89 0.19 10.46
CA HIS A 56 63.85 1.65 10.58
C HIS A 56 63.79 2.38 9.23
N TYR A 57 63.15 3.55 9.19
CA TYR A 57 63.68 4.89 8.83
C TYR A 57 62.55 5.80 8.30
N GLY A 58 62.46 7.04 8.79
CA GLY A 58 61.73 8.13 8.12
C GLY A 58 60.87 9.01 9.03
N ASN A 59 61.37 10.21 9.31
CA ASN A 59 60.75 11.29 10.07
C ASN A 59 59.32 11.67 9.61
N GLY A 60 58.43 11.93 10.57
CA GLY A 60 57.14 12.57 10.31
C GLY A 60 56.39 12.92 11.60
N HIS A 61 56.49 14.19 12.01
CA HIS A 61 55.60 14.98 12.87
C HIS A 61 54.79 14.31 14.00
N VAL A 62 55.11 14.73 15.23
CA VAL A 62 54.33 14.53 16.46
C VAL A 62 52.99 15.27 16.34
N LEU A 63 51.90 14.52 16.18
CA LEU A 63 50.56 14.94 16.55
C LEU A 63 50.11 14.01 17.68
N SER A 64 49.67 14.64 18.78
CA SER A 64 49.24 13.99 20.02
C SER A 64 48.23 12.87 19.74
N GLN A 65 48.62 11.62 19.94
CA GLN A 65 47.66 10.54 20.11
C GLN A 65 46.98 10.75 21.46
N GLN A 66 45.77 11.30 21.45
CA GLN A 66 44.84 11.07 22.54
C GLN A 66 44.57 9.56 22.55
N SER A 67 45.08 8.87 23.56
CA SER A 67 44.74 7.48 23.82
C SER A 67 43.25 7.40 24.10
N SER A 68 42.49 6.79 23.19
CA SER A 68 41.10 6.42 23.42
C SER A 68 41.01 5.63 24.73
N PRO A 69 40.04 5.90 25.61
CA PRO A 69 39.93 5.15 26.86
C PRO A 69 39.71 3.67 26.56
N VAL A 70 40.46 2.83 27.24
CA VAL A 70 40.30 1.38 27.26
C VAL A 70 38.86 1.08 27.69
N TYR A 71 38.05 0.57 26.76
CA TYR A 71 36.74 0.01 27.10
C TYR A 71 36.96 -1.21 28.00
N HIS A 72 36.91 -0.99 29.31
CA HIS A 72 36.62 -2.07 30.25
C HIS A 72 35.15 -2.44 30.04
N SER A 73 34.93 -3.56 29.35
CA SER A 73 33.59 -4.14 29.24
C SER A 73 33.19 -4.71 30.60
N TYR A 74 32.65 -3.87 31.46
CA TYR A 74 31.86 -4.34 32.58
C TYR A 74 30.68 -5.10 31.97
N ARG A 75 30.69 -6.41 32.17
CA ARG A 75 29.58 -7.30 31.80
C ARG A 75 28.42 -6.98 32.74
N CYS A 76 27.69 -5.92 32.43
CA CYS A 76 26.43 -5.63 33.09
C CYS A 76 25.53 -6.85 32.90
N LYS A 77 24.96 -7.35 33.99
CA LYS A 77 23.76 -8.20 33.91
C LYS A 77 22.76 -7.46 33.02
N SER A 78 22.10 -8.20 32.13
CA SER A 78 21.32 -7.67 31.01
C SER A 78 20.52 -6.43 31.41
N ILE A 79 20.61 -5.38 30.58
CA ILE A 79 19.77 -4.17 30.66
C ILE A 79 18.28 -4.53 30.84
N GLN A 80 17.86 -5.65 30.24
CA GLN A 80 16.52 -6.22 30.36
C GLN A 80 16.06 -6.57 31.80
N LEU A 81 16.99 -6.90 32.71
CA LEU A 81 16.67 -7.25 34.11
C LEU A 81 16.58 -6.02 35.02
N ALA A 82 17.20 -4.90 34.63
CA ALA A 82 17.03 -3.62 35.32
C ALA A 82 15.69 -2.98 34.95
N ASP A 83 15.26 -3.11 33.70
CA ASP A 83 14.01 -2.52 33.23
C ASP A 83 12.77 -3.16 33.88
N SER A 84 12.75 -4.46 34.17
CA SER A 84 11.55 -5.12 34.73
C SER A 84 11.26 -4.77 36.20
N THR A 85 12.29 -4.47 36.99
CA THR A 85 12.12 -4.19 38.43
C THR A 85 11.88 -2.70 38.67
N THR A 86 12.46 -1.83 37.83
CA THR A 86 12.24 -0.38 37.89
C THR A 86 10.93 0.05 37.21
N SER A 87 10.48 -0.66 36.17
CA SER A 87 9.21 -0.35 35.47
C SER A 87 7.93 -0.73 36.23
N TRP A 88 8.02 -1.65 37.20
CA TRP A 88 6.84 -2.10 37.96
C TRP A 88 6.49 -1.21 39.16
N ALA A 89 7.47 -0.51 39.74
CA ALA A 89 7.27 0.32 40.94
C ALA A 89 7.26 1.83 40.67
N MET A 90 7.73 2.27 39.50
CA MET A 90 7.58 3.63 39.00
C MET A 90 6.74 3.50 37.74
N GLY A 91 5.42 3.75 37.86
CA GLY A 91 4.52 3.73 36.71
C GLY A 91 5.17 4.42 35.51
N VAL A 92 5.04 3.81 34.32
CA VAL A 92 5.69 4.31 33.11
C VAL A 92 5.31 5.79 32.96
N CYS A 93 6.26 6.67 33.23
CA CYS A 93 6.03 8.11 33.15
C CYS A 93 5.74 8.43 31.68
N GLY A 94 4.48 8.76 31.37
CA GLY A 94 4.05 9.18 30.03
C GLY A 94 3.10 8.25 29.29
N ILE A 95 2.56 7.20 29.92
CA ILE A 95 1.42 6.45 29.38
C ILE A 95 0.28 6.56 30.40
N GLU A 96 -0.66 7.48 30.15
CA GLU A 96 -1.91 7.56 30.92
C GLU A 96 -2.72 6.26 30.73
N GLU A 97 -3.46 5.87 31.76
CA GLU A 97 -4.37 4.73 31.68
C GLU A 97 -5.34 4.94 30.52
N LEU A 98 -5.45 3.90 29.69
CA LEU A 98 -6.24 3.93 28.48
C LEU A 98 -7.72 4.03 28.89
N GLU A 99 -8.30 5.22 28.84
CA GLU A 99 -9.75 5.35 28.86
C GLU A 99 -10.31 4.58 27.67
N ASP A 100 -11.35 3.78 27.91
CA ASP A 100 -12.03 3.06 26.83
C ASP A 100 -12.55 4.10 25.82
N PHE A 101 -11.97 4.11 24.61
CA PHE A 101 -12.42 4.99 23.53
C PHE A 101 -13.88 4.66 23.20
N VAL A 102 -14.80 5.45 23.75
CA VAL A 102 -16.22 5.38 23.38
C VAL A 102 -16.37 6.20 22.10
N PRO A 103 -16.61 5.57 20.93
CA PRO A 103 -16.83 6.34 19.72
C PRO A 103 -18.10 7.17 19.90
N LEU A 104 -17.97 8.50 19.76
CA LEU A 104 -19.09 9.44 19.66
C LEU A 104 -19.92 9.09 18.41
N THR A 105 -20.83 8.14 18.57
CA THR A 105 -21.71 7.63 17.51
C THR A 105 -23.12 8.17 17.72
N ASP A 106 -23.21 9.43 18.14
CA ASP A 106 -24.48 10.09 18.36
C ASP A 106 -25.10 10.43 16.98
N PRO A 107 -26.21 9.78 16.59
CA PRO A 107 -26.78 9.97 15.26
C PRO A 107 -27.29 11.41 15.05
N GLU A 108 -27.71 12.08 16.12
CA GLU A 108 -28.16 13.48 16.08
C GLU A 108 -27.01 14.44 15.77
N LEU A 109 -25.83 14.20 16.36
CA LEU A 109 -24.63 15.00 16.09
C LEU A 109 -24.20 14.84 14.62
N GLN A 110 -24.23 13.61 14.09
CA GLN A 110 -23.89 13.33 12.69
C GLN A 110 -24.83 14.08 11.73
N LYS A 111 -26.13 14.06 12.00
CA LYS A 111 -27.13 14.83 11.24
C LYS A 111 -26.84 16.33 11.30
N GLY A 112 -26.62 16.88 12.50
CA GLY A 112 -26.31 18.30 12.68
C GLY A 112 -25.01 18.73 11.98
N VAL A 113 -23.99 17.88 11.96
CA VAL A 113 -22.75 18.15 11.21
C VAL A 113 -23.00 18.11 9.69
N ALA A 114 -23.76 17.13 9.20
CA ALA A 114 -24.11 17.03 7.78
C ALA A 114 -24.89 18.25 7.29
N GLU A 115 -25.83 18.75 8.11
CA GLU A 115 -26.58 19.98 7.82
C GLU A 115 -25.66 21.21 7.74
N ARG A 116 -24.73 21.38 8.69
CA ARG A 116 -23.75 22.48 8.67
C ARG A 116 -22.83 22.44 7.44
N VAL A 117 -22.44 21.25 7.02
CA VAL A 117 -21.64 21.08 5.80
C VAL A 117 -22.47 21.45 4.58
N ASN A 118 -23.74 21.01 4.52
CA ASN A 118 -24.66 21.37 3.43
C ASN A 118 -24.87 22.88 3.34
N THR A 119 -25.08 23.58 4.46
CA THR A 119 -25.22 25.06 4.44
C THR A 119 -23.94 25.73 3.94
N SER A 120 -22.77 25.22 4.34
CA SER A 120 -21.47 25.75 3.89
C SER A 120 -21.24 25.56 2.38
N ILE A 121 -21.71 24.43 1.83
CA ILE A 121 -21.67 24.15 0.39
C ILE A 121 -22.64 25.08 -0.36
N GLU A 122 -23.87 25.26 0.15
CA GLU A 122 -24.89 26.12 -0.45
C GLU A 122 -24.47 27.60 -0.46
N LEU A 123 -23.79 28.07 0.59
CA LEU A 123 -23.24 29.42 0.68
C LEU A 123 -21.99 29.64 -0.19
N GLY A 124 -21.35 28.57 -0.66
CA GLY A 124 -20.13 28.64 -1.48
C GLY A 124 -18.86 29.00 -0.71
N GLU A 125 -18.86 28.87 0.63
CA GLU A 125 -17.73 29.22 1.49
C GLU A 125 -16.61 28.15 1.48
N ALA A 126 -16.81 27.03 0.78
CA ALA A 126 -15.91 25.88 0.74
C ALA A 126 -14.49 26.19 0.22
N GLY A 127 -14.30 27.29 -0.51
CA GLY A 127 -13.02 27.70 -1.08
C GLY A 127 -12.51 26.77 -2.19
N ARG A 128 -11.18 26.69 -2.35
CA ARG A 128 -10.55 25.80 -3.34
C ARG A 128 -10.60 24.35 -2.85
N LEU A 129 -11.35 23.52 -3.55
CA LEU A 129 -11.47 22.09 -3.24
C LEU A 129 -10.25 21.29 -3.70
N PHE A 130 -9.95 20.23 -2.94
CA PHE A 130 -9.06 19.15 -3.37
C PHE A 130 -9.81 17.82 -3.33
N ALA A 131 -9.38 16.87 -4.16
CA ALA A 131 -9.89 15.51 -4.16
C ALA A 131 -8.74 14.50 -4.14
N VAL A 132 -9.03 13.30 -3.65
CA VAL A 132 -8.16 12.13 -3.79
C VAL A 132 -8.83 11.16 -4.74
N VAL A 133 -8.27 11.01 -5.93
CA VAL A 133 -8.83 10.16 -6.99
C VAL A 133 -7.99 8.91 -7.15
N TYR A 134 -8.65 7.76 -7.28
CA TYR A 134 -7.99 6.50 -7.59
C TYR A 134 -8.04 6.21 -9.09
N LEU A 135 -6.89 6.31 -9.76
CA LEU A 135 -6.76 6.03 -11.19
C LEU A 135 -5.64 5.03 -11.44
N ARG A 136 -5.94 4.03 -12.26
CA ARG A 136 -4.99 3.03 -12.76
C ARG A 136 -4.08 2.43 -11.66
N GLY A 137 -4.62 2.18 -10.47
CA GLY A 137 -3.90 1.54 -9.37
C GLY A 137 -3.21 2.50 -8.40
N MET A 138 -3.24 3.81 -8.68
CA MET A 138 -2.57 4.84 -7.88
C MET A 138 -3.58 5.87 -7.38
N GLN A 139 -3.32 6.42 -6.19
CA GLN A 139 -4.07 7.55 -5.65
C GLN A 139 -3.38 8.86 -6.02
N HIS A 140 -4.16 9.82 -6.48
CA HIS A 140 -3.71 11.15 -6.85
C HIS A 140 -4.44 12.17 -6.00
N LYS A 141 -3.69 12.99 -5.25
CA LYS A 141 -4.22 14.22 -4.65
C LYS A 141 -4.25 15.29 -5.74
N VAL A 142 -5.42 15.86 -5.99
CA VAL A 142 -5.68 16.74 -7.13
C VAL A 142 -6.47 17.96 -6.69
N THR A 143 -6.24 19.06 -7.39
CA THR A 143 -7.05 20.28 -7.33
C THR A 143 -7.45 20.70 -8.74
N ALA A 144 -8.42 21.61 -8.87
CA ALA A 144 -8.79 22.16 -10.18
C ALA A 144 -7.59 22.88 -10.82
N GLY A 145 -7.33 22.59 -12.09
CA GLY A 145 -6.20 23.09 -12.88
C GLY A 145 -4.94 22.21 -12.85
N ASP A 146 -4.89 21.16 -12.03
CA ASP A 146 -3.70 20.31 -11.94
C ASP A 146 -3.55 19.36 -13.14
N ILE A 147 -2.30 19.04 -13.49
CA ILE A 147 -1.95 18.07 -14.52
C ILE A 147 -1.49 16.77 -13.86
N ILE A 148 -2.06 15.65 -14.28
CA ILE A 148 -1.74 14.31 -13.79
C ILE A 148 -1.19 13.47 -14.93
N ALA A 149 -0.03 12.85 -14.70
CA ALA A 149 0.56 11.86 -15.60
C ALA A 149 0.04 10.45 -15.26
N VAL A 150 -0.86 9.93 -16.09
CA VAL A 150 -1.36 8.55 -15.98
C VAL A 150 -0.40 7.62 -16.70
N ARG A 151 0.10 6.60 -16.00
CA ARG A 151 0.99 5.57 -16.56
C ARG A 151 0.24 4.61 -17.47
N LEU A 152 0.97 4.06 -18.42
CA LEU A 152 0.54 3.04 -19.39
C LEU A 152 -0.46 3.59 -20.41
N ASN A 153 -0.90 2.73 -21.32
CA ASN A 153 -1.87 3.10 -22.32
C ASN A 153 -3.24 3.37 -21.66
N PHE A 154 -3.76 4.57 -21.86
CA PHE A 154 -5.07 4.99 -21.40
C PHE A 154 -6.03 5.07 -22.61
N PRO A 155 -7.22 4.44 -22.57
CA PRO A 155 -8.06 4.29 -23.76
C PRO A 155 -8.57 5.60 -24.40
N PRO A 156 -9.08 6.60 -23.64
CA PRO A 156 -9.66 7.84 -24.18
C PRO A 156 -8.73 8.60 -25.11
N ASN A 157 -9.26 9.29 -26.12
CA ASN A 157 -8.49 10.06 -27.08
C ASN A 157 -8.07 11.43 -26.52
N VAL A 158 -7.12 12.06 -27.20
CA VAL A 158 -6.70 13.43 -26.88
C VAL A 158 -7.86 14.38 -27.16
N GLY A 159 -8.18 15.27 -26.20
CA GLY A 159 -9.31 16.19 -26.25
C GLY A 159 -10.58 15.67 -25.56
N ASP A 160 -10.66 14.39 -25.22
CA ASP A 160 -11.85 13.82 -24.58
C ASP A 160 -12.02 14.35 -23.15
N ARG A 161 -13.27 14.67 -22.79
CA ARG A 161 -13.68 15.00 -21.42
C ARG A 161 -14.12 13.73 -20.70
N ILE A 162 -13.57 13.49 -19.52
CA ILE A 162 -13.75 12.26 -18.76
C ILE A 162 -14.15 12.62 -17.33
N ARG A 163 -15.14 11.90 -16.81
CA ARG A 163 -15.51 11.96 -15.40
C ARG A 163 -14.75 10.89 -14.62
N LEU A 164 -14.04 11.30 -13.57
CA LEU A 164 -13.31 10.39 -12.69
C LEU A 164 -14.24 9.91 -11.58
N GLU A 165 -14.72 8.67 -11.69
CA GLU A 165 -15.74 8.14 -10.78
C GLU A 165 -15.20 7.73 -9.40
N LYS A 166 -13.97 7.20 -9.34
CA LYS A 166 -13.40 6.63 -8.12
C LYS A 166 -12.74 7.70 -7.28
N VAL A 167 -13.55 8.47 -6.55
CA VAL A 167 -13.08 9.50 -5.61
C VAL A 167 -13.14 8.97 -4.19
N LEU A 168 -12.02 9.01 -3.48
CA LEU A 168 -11.89 8.48 -2.12
C LEU A 168 -12.18 9.53 -1.06
N ALA A 169 -11.73 10.76 -1.30
CA ALA A 169 -11.93 11.88 -0.40
C ALA A 169 -12.06 13.19 -1.16
N VAL A 170 -12.79 14.14 -0.59
CA VAL A 170 -12.86 15.53 -1.04
C VAL A 170 -12.72 16.43 0.17
N GLY A 171 -11.96 17.50 0.06
CA GLY A 171 -11.82 18.49 1.12
C GLY A 171 -11.91 19.90 0.61
N GLY A 172 -12.58 20.75 1.40
CA GLY A 172 -12.56 22.19 1.27
C GLY A 172 -11.70 22.81 2.38
N LYS A 173 -11.95 24.09 2.63
CA LYS A 173 -11.29 24.85 3.70
C LYS A 173 -11.66 24.33 5.10
N ASP A 174 -12.95 24.12 5.34
CA ASP A 174 -13.50 23.88 6.68
C ASP A 174 -14.08 22.47 6.88
N PHE A 175 -14.25 21.70 5.79
CA PHE A 175 -14.80 20.34 5.85
C PHE A 175 -14.06 19.37 4.93
N THR A 176 -14.13 18.08 5.29
CA THR A 176 -13.58 16.97 4.50
C THR A 176 -14.55 15.80 4.50
N LEU A 177 -14.83 15.27 3.31
CA LEU A 177 -15.64 14.09 3.07
C LEU A 177 -14.71 12.92 2.78
N PHE A 178 -14.87 11.82 3.53
CA PHE A 178 -14.18 10.56 3.31
C PHE A 178 -15.18 9.48 2.90
N GLY A 179 -14.83 8.72 1.87
CA GLY A 179 -15.62 7.58 1.42
C GLY A 179 -15.34 6.31 2.21
N GLN A 180 -16.28 5.37 2.16
CA GLN A 180 -16.15 4.02 2.71
C GLN A 180 -16.54 2.98 1.65
N PRO A 181 -15.63 2.52 0.77
CA PRO A 181 -14.26 3.00 0.52
C PRO A 181 -14.16 4.21 -0.43
N MET A 182 -15.23 4.53 -1.17
CA MET A 182 -15.28 5.67 -2.10
C MET A 182 -16.55 6.49 -1.87
N LEU A 183 -16.55 7.74 -2.31
CA LEU A 183 -17.72 8.63 -2.23
C LEU A 183 -18.74 8.29 -3.33
N SER A 184 -20.01 8.52 -3.04
CA SER A 184 -21.10 8.30 -4.00
C SER A 184 -20.98 9.23 -5.20
N ARG A 185 -21.37 8.71 -6.37
CA ARG A 185 -21.31 9.44 -7.65
C ARG A 185 -22.18 10.70 -7.63
N ASP A 186 -23.29 10.68 -6.91
CA ASP A 186 -24.23 11.81 -6.88
C ASP A 186 -23.71 12.96 -6.01
N VAL A 187 -22.82 12.65 -5.06
CA VAL A 187 -22.25 13.63 -4.13
C VAL A 187 -21.03 14.32 -4.75
N VAL A 188 -20.23 13.65 -5.58
CA VAL A 188 -19.00 14.22 -6.12
C VAL A 188 -18.86 14.00 -7.62
N GLN A 189 -18.48 15.06 -8.32
CA GLN A 189 -18.10 15.02 -9.72
C GLN A 189 -16.72 15.66 -9.93
N VAL A 190 -15.78 14.85 -10.43
CA VAL A 190 -14.45 15.31 -10.84
C VAL A 190 -14.32 15.15 -12.34
N ASP A 191 -14.22 16.26 -13.05
CA ASP A 191 -14.11 16.27 -14.50
C ASP A 191 -12.67 16.57 -14.92
N ALA A 192 -12.18 15.80 -15.88
CA ALA A 192 -10.83 15.90 -16.42
C ALA A 192 -10.86 15.92 -17.96
N THR A 193 -9.79 16.40 -18.57
CA THR A 193 -9.61 16.36 -20.03
C THR A 193 -8.25 15.81 -20.38
N VAL A 194 -8.21 14.97 -21.42
CA VAL A 194 -6.96 14.43 -21.95
C VAL A 194 -6.26 15.49 -22.77
N VAL A 195 -5.06 15.91 -22.34
CA VAL A 195 -4.27 16.92 -23.05
C VAL A 195 -3.38 16.29 -24.10
N GLU A 196 -2.64 15.26 -23.73
CA GLU A 196 -1.68 14.62 -24.62
C GLU A 196 -1.40 13.17 -24.23
N LYS A 197 -0.93 12.40 -25.20
CA LYS A 197 -0.37 11.06 -25.01
C LYS A 197 1.08 11.08 -25.46
N THR A 198 2.00 10.86 -24.53
CA THR A 198 3.44 10.99 -24.76
C THR A 198 4.20 9.77 -24.29
N LEU A 199 5.43 9.63 -24.77
CA LEU A 199 6.38 8.62 -24.30
C LEU A 199 7.32 9.27 -23.30
N SER A 200 7.71 8.54 -22.26
CA SER A 200 8.71 8.94 -21.29
C SER A 200 10.07 9.22 -21.94
N HIS A 201 11.00 9.81 -21.19
CA HIS A 201 12.41 9.75 -21.57
C HIS A 201 12.87 8.27 -21.64
N ASN A 202 13.93 8.02 -22.40
CA ASN A 202 14.53 6.68 -22.50
C ASN A 202 15.04 6.26 -21.12
N ARG A 203 14.49 5.16 -20.59
CA ARG A 203 14.98 4.51 -19.38
C ARG A 203 15.93 3.38 -19.75
N ILE A 204 17.04 3.31 -19.04
CA ILE A 204 18.06 2.28 -19.22
C ILE A 204 17.72 1.09 -18.30
N TRP A 205 17.45 -0.06 -18.90
CA TRP A 205 17.43 -1.35 -18.22
C TRP A 205 18.74 -2.08 -18.51
N ARG A 206 19.62 -2.17 -17.50
CA ARG A 206 20.88 -2.89 -17.63
C ARG A 206 20.98 -3.98 -16.59
N VAL A 207 21.20 -5.21 -17.05
CA VAL A 207 21.50 -6.36 -16.18
C VAL A 207 22.93 -6.79 -16.44
N TYR A 208 23.72 -6.93 -15.39
CA TYR A 208 25.12 -7.32 -15.47
C TYR A 208 25.43 -8.37 -14.40
N GLN A 209 26.08 -9.47 -14.81
CA GLN A 209 26.53 -10.50 -13.88
C GLN A 209 28.06 -10.65 -13.96
N LYS A 210 28.70 -10.41 -12.82
CA LYS A 210 30.16 -10.50 -12.67
C LYS A 210 30.66 -11.88 -13.05
N ARG A 211 31.77 -11.93 -13.80
CA ARG A 211 32.51 -13.16 -14.19
C ARG A 211 31.70 -14.21 -14.95
N LYS A 212 30.49 -13.87 -15.42
CA LYS A 212 29.66 -14.77 -16.24
C LYS A 212 29.52 -14.30 -17.69
N SER A 213 30.30 -13.29 -18.10
CA SER A 213 30.18 -12.63 -19.41
C SER A 213 28.72 -12.29 -19.80
N PHE A 214 27.86 -12.06 -18.79
CA PHE A 214 26.44 -11.82 -18.99
C PHE A 214 26.16 -10.35 -18.77
N GLN A 215 25.85 -9.65 -19.85
CA GLN A 215 25.42 -8.27 -19.84
C GLN A 215 24.28 -8.10 -20.84
N ARG A 216 23.19 -7.47 -20.41
CA ARG A 216 22.06 -7.11 -21.24
C ARG A 216 21.78 -5.63 -21.03
N PHE A 217 21.66 -4.90 -22.14
CA PHE A 217 21.33 -3.49 -22.15
C PHE A 217 20.09 -3.30 -23.02
N HIS A 218 19.08 -2.65 -22.46
CA HIS A 218 17.83 -2.37 -23.15
C HIS A 218 17.38 -0.96 -22.79
N LEU A 219 17.01 -0.18 -23.80
CA LEU A 219 16.38 1.11 -23.63
C LEU A 219 14.88 0.92 -23.82
N PHE A 220 14.09 1.35 -22.84
CA PHE A 220 12.64 1.29 -22.94
C PHE A 220 12.03 2.64 -22.58
N ARG A 221 10.82 2.90 -23.10
CA ARG A 221 10.04 4.10 -22.82
C ARG A 221 8.66 3.69 -22.35
N GLU A 222 8.17 4.35 -21.32
CA GLU A 222 6.83 4.15 -20.79
C GLU A 222 5.86 5.11 -21.49
N LEU A 223 4.65 4.64 -21.77
CA LEU A 223 3.56 5.50 -22.25
C LEU A 223 2.98 6.28 -21.06
N TYR A 224 2.75 7.57 -21.27
CA TYR A 224 2.07 8.47 -20.36
C TYR A 224 0.90 9.16 -21.07
N THR A 225 -0.18 9.37 -20.33
CA THR A 225 -1.29 10.21 -20.76
C THR A 225 -1.44 11.35 -19.76
N MET A 226 -1.38 12.59 -20.24
CA MET A 226 -1.53 13.78 -19.40
C MET A 226 -2.99 14.17 -19.33
N LEU A 227 -3.53 14.23 -18.11
CA LEU A 227 -4.88 14.69 -17.83
C LEU A 227 -4.82 16.03 -17.10
N VAL A 228 -5.61 16.99 -17.54
CA VAL A 228 -5.89 18.22 -16.77
C VAL A 228 -7.19 18.03 -16.00
N ILE A 229 -7.19 18.38 -14.72
CA ILE A 229 -8.42 18.45 -13.91
C ILE A 229 -9.11 19.78 -14.17
N ASN A 230 -10.33 19.74 -14.68
CA ASN A 230 -11.10 20.94 -15.00
C ASN A 230 -11.79 21.49 -13.76
N SER A 231 -12.61 20.66 -13.11
CA SER A 231 -13.42 21.07 -11.98
C SER A 231 -13.68 19.91 -11.02
N ILE A 232 -13.80 20.27 -9.75
CA ILE A 232 -14.24 19.39 -8.66
C ILE A 232 -15.52 20.02 -8.14
N GLN A 233 -16.63 19.30 -8.24
CA GLN A 233 -17.95 19.73 -7.79
C GLN A 233 -18.45 18.80 -6.70
N VAL A 234 -19.12 19.37 -5.70
CA VAL A 234 -19.72 18.66 -4.57
C VAL A 234 -21.21 18.99 -4.54
N GLY A 235 -22.04 17.95 -4.52
CA GLY A 235 -23.49 18.02 -4.37
C GLY A 235 -23.91 18.01 -2.91
N LYS A 236 -25.23 18.09 -2.69
CA LYS A 236 -25.83 18.05 -1.35
C LYS A 236 -25.69 16.66 -0.72
N LEU A 237 -25.28 16.61 0.54
CA LEU A 237 -25.22 15.37 1.31
C LEU A 237 -26.63 14.96 1.74
N PRO A 238 -26.99 13.66 1.63
CA PRO A 238 -28.27 13.18 2.14
C PRO A 238 -28.28 13.24 3.68
N VAL A 239 -29.23 13.99 4.25
CA VAL A 239 -29.43 14.12 5.71
C VAL A 239 -30.37 13.02 6.24
N GLU A 240 -31.21 12.47 5.36
CA GLU A 240 -32.11 11.37 5.65
C GLU A 240 -31.63 10.12 4.90
N ALA A 241 -31.41 9.03 5.62
CA ALA A 241 -31.35 7.71 5.01
C ALA A 241 -32.77 7.39 4.51
N GLN A 242 -33.06 7.66 3.24
CA GLN A 242 -34.34 7.30 2.67
C GLN A 242 -34.42 5.78 2.53
N GLU A 243 -35.30 5.20 3.34
CA GLU A 243 -36.07 3.98 3.12
C GLU A 243 -36.74 4.07 1.73
N GLN A 244 -36.02 3.77 0.66
CA GLN A 244 -36.54 3.73 -0.72
C GLN A 244 -35.91 2.60 -1.53
N ILE A 245 -35.76 1.41 -0.92
CA ILE A 245 -35.30 0.21 -1.63
C ILE A 245 -36.45 -0.75 -2.00
N ASP A 246 -37.67 -0.56 -1.51
CA ASP A 246 -38.74 -1.56 -1.68
C ASP A 246 -39.72 -1.37 -2.86
N GLU A 247 -39.61 -0.31 -3.68
CA GLU A 247 -40.65 -0.04 -4.71
C GLU A 247 -40.29 -0.33 -6.18
N LYS A 248 -39.14 -0.95 -6.49
CA LYS A 248 -38.86 -1.40 -7.86
C LYS A 248 -38.45 -2.86 -7.90
N LYS A 249 -39.45 -3.71 -7.73
CA LYS A 249 -39.46 -5.13 -8.10
C LYS A 249 -40.03 -5.28 -9.52
#